data_AF-A0A2J9UY17-F1
#
_entry.id   AF-A0A2J9UY17-F1
#
_cell.length_a   1.000
_cell.length_b   1.000
_cell.length_c   1.000
_cell.angle_alpha   90.00
_cell.angle_beta   90.00
_cell.angle_gamma   90.00
#
_symmetry.space_group_name_H-M   'P 1'
#
loop_
_entity.id
_entity.type
_entity.pdbx_description
1 polymer ?
#
loop_
_entity_poly.entity_id
_entity_poly.type
_entity_poly.pdbx_seq_one_letter_code
_entity_poly.pdbx_strand_id
1 'polypeptide(L)'
;MAMAALKDLVEFQLKNAHELVTVLEAEKIAITNRISVDIESIAKQKLTLVNQLQQTDQRIAKHPHVASLTEDAYLSDLVSQIRSIIIDCQQANQINGDALARAQLSFNKLNNLMQQSHGKIGMTYSATGKTHTISTLGTNIKA
;
A
#
# COMPACT_ATOMS: atom_id res chain seq x y z
N MET A 1 32.90 10.13 20.69
CA MET A 1 32.20 10.54 19.44
C MET A 1 31.32 9.44 18.84
N ALA A 2 31.75 8.16 18.83
CA ALA A 2 30.94 7.07 18.26
C ALA A 2 29.56 6.86 18.92
N MET A 3 29.43 7.06 20.24
CA MET A 3 28.15 6.90 20.94
C MET A 3 27.10 7.96 20.56
N ALA A 4 27.53 9.22 20.32
CA ALA A 4 26.63 10.27 19.83
C ALA A 4 26.11 9.94 18.43
N ALA A 5 26.96 9.40 17.56
CA ALA A 5 26.57 8.97 16.22
C ALA A 5 25.54 7.82 16.23
N LEU A 6 25.58 6.92 17.21
CA LEU A 6 24.55 5.87 17.36
C LEU A 6 23.21 6.47 17.75
N LYS A 7 23.20 7.38 18.72
CA LYS A 7 21.98 8.06 19.15
C LYS A 7 21.32 8.79 17.98
N ASP A 8 22.10 9.55 17.20
CA ASP A 8 21.58 10.27 16.03
C ASP A 8 20.96 9.31 14.99
N LEU A 9 21.54 8.12 14.80
CA LEU A 9 20.98 7.10 13.89
C LEU A 9 19.63 6.55 14.39
N VAL A 10 19.49 6.33 15.70
CA VAL A 10 18.25 5.82 16.30
C VAL A 10 17.16 6.89 16.27
N GLU A 11 17.49 8.15 16.58
CA GLU A 11 16.57 9.28 16.47
C GLU A 11 16.13 9.50 15.01
N PHE A 12 17.05 9.37 14.06
CA PHE A 12 16.73 9.41 12.63
C PHE A 12 15.79 8.27 12.21
N GLN A 13 16.00 7.05 12.73
CA GLN A 13 15.12 5.91 12.50
C GLN A 13 13.70 6.18 13.03
N LEU A 14 13.58 6.77 14.22
CA LEU A 14 12.29 7.15 14.80
C LEU A 14 11.56 8.18 13.92
N LYS A 15 12.27 9.21 13.45
CA LYS A 15 11.71 10.18 12.53
C LYS A 15 11.18 9.53 11.24
N ASN A 16 11.97 8.67 10.61
CA ASN A 16 11.55 7.96 9.40
C ASN A 16 10.33 7.06 9.64
N ALA A 17 10.23 6.45 10.81
CA ALA A 17 9.08 5.63 11.19
C ALA A 17 7.80 6.48 11.30
N HIS A 18 7.87 7.67 11.90
CA HIS A 18 6.74 8.62 11.95
C HIS A 18 6.36 9.19 10.58
N GLU A 19 7.35 9.48 9.73
CA GLU A 19 7.08 9.89 8.35
C GLU A 19 6.36 8.78 7.58
N LEU A 20 6.74 7.51 7.78
CA LEU A 20 6.05 6.37 7.19
C LEU A 20 4.58 6.28 7.64
N VAL A 21 4.28 6.52 8.92
CA VAL A 21 2.88 6.59 9.41
C VAL A 21 2.09 7.65 8.63
N THR A 22 2.67 8.83 8.45
CA THR A 22 2.02 9.94 7.75
C THR A 22 1.74 9.59 6.28
N VAL A 23 2.71 8.95 5.62
CA VAL A 23 2.57 8.47 4.24
C VAL A 23 1.50 7.39 4.11
N LEU A 24 1.37 6.49 5.09
CA LEU A 24 0.34 5.44 5.07
C LEU A 24 -1.08 6.00 5.31
N GLU A 25 -1.24 7.05 6.12
CA GLU A 25 -2.54 7.71 6.26
C GLU A 25 -2.90 8.49 4.98
N ALA A 26 -1.92 9.16 4.36
CA ALA A 26 -2.13 9.79 3.05
C ALA A 26 -2.51 8.75 1.98
N GLU A 27 -1.86 7.59 1.97
CA GLU A 27 -2.17 6.47 1.06
C GLU A 27 -3.62 6.03 1.22
N LYS A 28 -4.08 5.83 2.45
CA LYS A 28 -5.45 5.45 2.77
C LYS A 28 -6.47 6.45 2.23
N ILE A 29 -6.21 7.75 2.40
CA ILE A 29 -7.05 8.84 1.87
C ILE A 29 -7.07 8.80 0.33
N ALA A 30 -5.90 8.68 -0.31
CA ALA A 30 -5.79 8.62 -1.77
C ALA A 30 -6.52 7.40 -2.37
N ILE A 31 -6.42 6.23 -1.73
CA ILE A 31 -7.14 5.00 -2.11
C ILE A 31 -8.65 5.20 -1.98
N THR A 32 -9.09 5.78 -0.86
CA THR A 32 -10.52 6.01 -0.59
C THR A 32 -11.12 6.99 -1.61
N ASN A 33 -10.37 8.04 -1.95
CA ASN A 33 -10.76 9.05 -2.94
C ASN A 33 -10.52 8.61 -4.40
N ARG A 34 -9.88 7.45 -4.62
CA ARG A 34 -9.57 6.90 -5.95
C ARG A 34 -8.71 7.84 -6.80
N ILE A 35 -7.77 8.56 -6.19
CA ILE A 35 -6.88 9.50 -6.88
C ILE A 35 -5.61 8.77 -7.33
N SER A 36 -5.63 8.23 -8.56
CA SER A 36 -4.53 7.37 -9.06
C SER A 36 -3.15 8.05 -9.06
N VAL A 37 -3.08 9.34 -9.36
CA VAL A 37 -1.83 10.11 -9.37
C VAL A 37 -1.20 10.18 -7.97
N ASP A 38 -2.03 10.42 -6.96
CA ASP A 38 -1.59 10.49 -5.57
C ASP A 38 -1.14 9.11 -5.08
N ILE A 39 -1.87 8.05 -5.42
CA ILE A 39 -1.50 6.67 -5.07
C ILE A 39 -0.11 6.32 -5.63
N GLU A 40 0.20 6.69 -6.87
CA GLU A 40 1.52 6.43 -7.46
C GLU A 40 2.63 7.24 -6.78
N SER A 41 2.40 8.53 -6.52
CA SER A 41 3.35 9.40 -5.84
C SER A 41 3.66 8.90 -4.42
N ILE A 42 2.61 8.55 -3.67
CA ILE A 42 2.71 8.03 -2.31
C ILE A 42 3.43 6.69 -2.29
N ALA A 43 3.21 5.81 -3.27
CA ALA A 43 3.93 4.54 -3.37
C ALA A 43 5.45 4.74 -3.54
N LYS A 44 5.88 5.73 -4.34
CA LYS A 44 7.31 6.09 -4.51
C LYS A 44 7.91 6.63 -3.22
N GLN A 45 7.18 7.50 -2.52
CA GLN A 45 7.59 8.04 -1.21
C GLN A 45 7.73 6.92 -0.17
N LYS A 46 6.73 6.05 -0.07
CA LYS A 46 6.75 4.87 0.82
C LYS A 46 7.95 3.98 0.56
N LEU A 47 8.24 3.67 -0.71
CA LEU A 47 9.39 2.86 -1.09
C LEU A 47 10.72 3.53 -0.66
N THR A 48 10.83 4.85 -0.82
CA THR A 48 12.01 5.60 -0.41
C THR A 48 12.23 5.51 1.11
N LEU A 49 11.17 5.74 1.90
CA LEU A 49 11.21 5.65 3.36
C LEU A 49 11.54 4.24 3.86
N VAL A 50 10.95 3.20 3.27
CA VAL A 50 11.25 1.80 3.63
C VAL A 50 12.72 1.47 3.35
N ASN A 51 13.27 1.90 2.22
CA ASN A 51 14.69 1.73 1.93
C ASN A 51 15.58 2.48 2.92
N GLN A 52 15.22 3.71 3.30
CA GLN A 52 15.95 4.50 4.30
C GLN A 52 15.92 3.85 5.69
N LEU A 53 14.77 3.33 6.11
CA LEU A 53 14.61 2.56 7.35
C LEU A 53 15.51 1.33 7.34
N GLN A 54 15.55 0.59 6.24
CA GLN A 54 16.38 -0.61 6.11
C GLN A 54 17.88 -0.28 6.12
N GLN A 55 18.31 0.77 5.41
CA GLN A 55 19.70 1.20 5.38
C GLN A 55 20.17 1.71 6.75
N THR A 56 19.33 2.47 7.44
CA THR A 56 19.64 2.99 8.77
C THR A 56 19.71 1.85 9.79
N ASP A 57 18.78 0.89 9.74
CA ASP A 57 18.82 -0.31 10.58
C ASP A 57 20.11 -1.12 10.37
N GLN A 58 20.54 -1.32 9.13
CA GLN A 58 21.82 -1.96 8.83
C GLN A 58 23.03 -1.20 9.38
N ARG A 59 22.99 0.14 9.38
CA ARG A 59 24.05 0.98 9.95
C ARG A 59 24.07 0.86 11.48
N ILE A 60 22.91 0.83 12.12
CA ILE A 60 22.76 0.61 13.57
C ILE A 60 23.30 -0.77 13.94
N ALA A 61 22.92 -1.83 13.21
CA ALA A 61 23.36 -3.20 13.47
C ALA A 61 24.88 -3.40 13.35
N LYS A 62 25.54 -2.66 12.46
CA LYS A 62 27.00 -2.69 12.28
C LYS A 62 27.75 -1.75 13.24
N HIS A 63 27.04 -0.99 14.06
CA HIS A 63 27.67 0.02 14.90
C HIS A 63 28.40 -0.63 16.09
N PRO A 64 29.66 -0.21 16.42
CA PRO A 64 30.44 -0.82 17.50
C PRO A 64 29.77 -0.78 18.89
N HIS A 65 28.87 0.17 19.10
CA HIS A 65 28.14 0.38 20.36
C HIS A 65 26.70 -0.16 20.33
N VAL A 66 26.37 -1.10 19.44
CA VAL A 66 25.01 -1.67 19.32
C VAL A 66 24.49 -2.28 20.63
N ALA A 67 25.37 -2.81 21.48
CA ALA A 67 25.01 -3.33 22.81
C ALA A 67 24.38 -2.27 23.71
N SER A 68 24.74 -1.00 23.52
CA SER A 68 24.19 0.10 24.30
C SER A 68 22.71 0.40 23.99
N LEU A 69 22.14 -0.15 22.92
CA LEU A 69 20.69 -0.10 22.68
C LEU A 69 19.88 -0.87 23.74
N THR A 70 20.51 -1.80 24.46
CA THR A 70 19.89 -2.56 25.55
C THR A 70 20.38 -2.13 26.93
N GLU A 71 21.56 -1.51 27.02
CA GLU A 71 22.15 -1.08 28.29
C GLU A 71 21.73 0.35 28.68
N ASP A 72 21.50 1.22 27.71
CA ASP A 72 21.03 2.59 27.91
C ASP A 72 19.50 2.63 27.90
N ALA A 73 18.91 3.06 29.02
CA ALA A 73 17.46 3.14 29.17
C ALA A 73 16.78 4.06 28.14
N TYR A 74 17.45 5.15 27.75
CA TYR A 74 16.93 6.09 26.76
C TYR A 74 16.93 5.47 25.35
N LEU A 75 18.03 4.82 24.95
CA LEU A 75 18.09 4.16 23.65
C LEU A 75 17.16 2.95 23.58
N SER A 76 17.03 2.20 24.67
CA SER A 76 16.11 1.07 24.77
C SER A 76 14.64 1.49 24.62
N ASP A 77 14.26 2.61 25.23
CA ASP A 77 12.93 3.20 25.08
C ASP A 77 12.68 3.63 23.63
N LEU A 78 13.62 4.35 23.00
CA LEU A 78 13.51 4.73 21.58
C LEU A 78 13.34 3.52 20.66
N VAL A 79 14.13 2.45 20.86
CA VAL A 79 14.01 1.22 20.07
C VAL A 79 12.63 0.58 20.27
N SER A 80 12.11 0.60 21.48
CA SER A 80 10.78 0.06 21.79
C SER A 80 9.68 0.85 21.11
N GLN A 81 9.76 2.19 21.14
CA GLN A 81 8.86 3.08 20.41
C GLN A 81 8.90 2.83 18.90
N ILE A 82 10.10 2.76 18.31
CA ILE A 82 10.28 2.47 16.88
C ILE A 82 9.61 1.14 16.52
N ARG A 83 9.84 0.08 17.32
CA ARG A 83 9.24 -1.23 17.07
C ARG A 83 7.71 -1.17 17.09
N SER A 84 7.12 -0.48 18.05
CA SER A 84 5.67 -0.29 18.11
C SER A 84 5.15 0.40 16.85
N ILE A 85 5.77 1.51 16.45
CA ILE A 85 5.36 2.25 15.24
C ILE A 85 5.48 1.38 13.99
N ILE A 86 6.54 0.59 13.86
CA ILE A 86 6.73 -0.28 12.70
C ILE A 86 5.66 -1.39 12.64
N ILE A 87 5.26 -1.95 13.79
CA ILE A 87 4.16 -2.92 13.85
C ILE A 87 2.86 -2.27 13.38
N ASP A 88 2.56 -1.05 13.84
CA ASP A 88 1.38 -0.29 13.42
C ASP A 88 1.42 0.02 11.92
N CYS A 89 2.58 0.41 11.39
CA CYS A 89 2.80 0.64 9.96
C CYS A 89 2.57 -0.63 9.13
N GLN A 90 2.99 -1.81 9.61
CA GLN A 90 2.75 -3.08 8.92
C GLN A 90 1.26 -3.38 8.82
N GLN A 91 0.52 -3.19 9.92
CA GLN A 91 -0.92 -3.37 9.94
C GLN A 91 -1.64 -2.37 9.01
N ALA A 92 -1.29 -1.09 9.07
CA ALA A 92 -1.86 -0.06 8.20
C ALA A 92 -1.58 -0.35 6.72
N ASN A 93 -0.35 -0.74 6.38
CA ASN A 93 0.02 -1.10 5.01
C ASN A 93 -0.76 -2.32 4.49
N GLN A 94 -1.02 -3.32 5.34
CA GLN A 94 -1.86 -4.46 4.98
C GLN A 94 -3.31 -4.03 4.67
N ILE A 95 -3.89 -3.20 5.54
CA ILE A 95 -5.25 -2.67 5.36
C ILE A 95 -5.36 -1.87 4.06
N ASN A 96 -4.37 -1.01 3.78
CA ASN A 96 -4.30 -0.23 2.55
C ASN A 96 -4.16 -1.12 1.31
N GLY A 97 -3.32 -2.16 1.38
CA GLY A 97 -3.16 -3.16 0.32
C GLY A 97 -4.47 -3.88 -0.01
N ASP A 98 -5.20 -4.33 1.01
CA ASP A 98 -6.50 -4.98 0.84
C ASP A 98 -7.54 -4.02 0.25
N ALA A 99 -7.54 -2.75 0.68
CA ALA A 99 -8.43 -1.73 0.13
C ALA A 99 -8.15 -1.45 -1.36
N LEU A 100 -6.87 -1.37 -1.73
CA LEU A 100 -6.45 -1.18 -3.12
C LEU A 100 -6.84 -2.39 -3.99
N ALA A 101 -6.62 -3.62 -3.51
CA ALA A 101 -7.01 -4.83 -4.22
C ALA A 101 -8.53 -4.90 -4.46
N ARG A 102 -9.34 -4.55 -3.45
CA ARG A 102 -10.80 -4.46 -3.60
C ARG A 102 -11.22 -3.40 -4.62
N ALA A 103 -10.55 -2.24 -4.63
CA ALA A 103 -10.81 -1.18 -5.60
C ALA A 103 -10.52 -1.65 -7.03
N GLN A 104 -9.40 -2.35 -7.25
CA GLN A 104 -9.02 -2.92 -8.55
C GLN A 104 -10.03 -3.98 -9.02
N LEU A 105 -10.44 -4.91 -8.15
CA LEU A 105 -11.43 -5.94 -8.50
C LEU A 105 -12.76 -5.32 -8.93
N SER A 106 -13.22 -4.30 -8.20
CA SER A 106 -14.47 -3.60 -8.50
C SER A 106 -14.39 -2.88 -9.85
N PHE A 107 -13.26 -2.22 -10.13
CA PHE A 107 -13.01 -1.56 -11.41
C PHE A 107 -12.99 -2.56 -12.58
N ASN A 108 -12.29 -3.69 -12.42
CA ASN A 108 -12.23 -4.74 -13.42
C ASN A 108 -13.62 -5.33 -13.69
N LYS A 109 -14.44 -5.55 -12.66
CA LYS A 109 -15.82 -6.02 -12.83
C LYS A 109 -16.66 -5.03 -13.62
N LEU A 110 -16.58 -3.73 -13.31
CA LEU A 110 -17.26 -2.68 -14.06
C LEU A 110 -16.81 -2.63 -15.51
N ASN A 111 -15.51 -2.69 -15.77
CA ASN A 111 -14.96 -2.68 -17.12
C ASN A 111 -15.45 -3.89 -17.95
N ASN A 112 -15.46 -5.08 -17.35
CA ASN A 112 -16.03 -6.28 -17.98
C ASN A 112 -17.52 -6.11 -18.31
N LEU A 113 -18.32 -5.56 -17.38
CA LEU A 113 -19.74 -5.28 -17.63
C LEU A 113 -19.93 -4.26 -18.75
N MET A 114 -19.11 -3.20 -18.81
CA MET A 114 -19.14 -2.22 -19.89
C MET A 114 -18.83 -2.88 -21.24
N GLN A 115 -17.77 -3.68 -21.34
CA GLN A 115 -17.42 -4.39 -22.58
C GLN A 115 -18.53 -5.36 -23.02
N GLN A 116 -19.14 -6.09 -22.08
CA GLN A 116 -20.29 -6.95 -22.36
C GLN A 116 -21.51 -6.16 -22.84
N SER A 117 -21.76 -4.96 -22.30
CA SER A 117 -22.84 -4.09 -22.74
C SER A 117 -22.59 -3.54 -24.15
N HIS A 118 -21.38 -3.08 -24.46
CA HIS A 118 -21.02 -2.58 -25.80
C HIS A 118 -21.02 -3.68 -26.87
N GLY A 119 -20.58 -4.90 -26.54
CA GLY A 119 -20.68 -6.07 -27.44
C GLY A 119 -22.11 -6.49 -27.76
N LYS A 120 -23.10 -6.12 -26.93
CA LYS A 120 -24.53 -6.34 -27.17
C LYS A 120 -25.20 -5.18 -27.91
N ILE A 121 -24.74 -3.94 -27.75
CA ILE A 121 -25.33 -2.76 -28.39
C ILE A 121 -24.95 -2.67 -29.89
N GLY A 122 -23.80 -3.22 -30.30
CA GLY A 122 -23.38 -3.31 -31.71
C GLY A 122 -24.18 -4.29 -32.59
N MET A 123 -25.14 -5.03 -32.01
CA MET A 123 -26.02 -5.97 -32.73
C MET A 123 -27.43 -5.41 -32.98
N THR A 124 -27.64 -4.11 -32.75
CA THR A 124 -28.91 -3.44 -33.02
C THR A 124 -28.76 -2.54 -34.25
N TYR A 125 -29.36 -3.00 -35.35
CA TYR A 125 -29.52 -2.33 -36.65
C TYR A 125 -28.32 -2.36 -37.62
N SER A 126 -27.91 -3.57 -38.04
CA SER A 126 -27.66 -3.79 -39.48
C SER A 126 -28.91 -4.42 -40.07
N ALA A 127 -29.80 -3.58 -40.59
CA ALA A 127 -30.96 -4.00 -41.35
C ALA A 127 -30.49 -4.66 -42.66
N THR A 128 -30.45 -5.99 -42.69
CA THR A 128 -30.76 -6.90 -43.83
C THR A 128 -30.02 -8.22 -43.67
N GLY A 129 -30.76 -9.32 -43.58
CA GLY A 129 -30.26 -10.66 -43.92
C GLY A 129 -29.93 -11.59 -42.74
N LYS A 130 -30.95 -12.31 -42.27
CA LYS A 130 -30.93 -13.62 -41.59
C LYS A 130 -29.64 -14.05 -40.86
N THR A 131 -29.68 -14.10 -39.53
CA THR A 131 -28.86 -15.04 -38.73
C THR A 131 -29.64 -15.57 -37.53
N HIS A 132 -29.63 -16.89 -37.38
CA HIS A 132 -30.43 -17.67 -36.44
C HIS A 132 -30.14 -17.32 -34.97
N THR A 133 -31.19 -16.95 -34.23
CA THR A 133 -31.16 -16.77 -32.78
C THR A 133 -31.37 -18.12 -32.10
N ILE A 134 -30.28 -18.79 -31.69
CA ILE A 134 -30.38 -19.84 -30.67
C ILE A 134 -30.39 -19.13 -29.32
N SER A 135 -31.59 -18.84 -28.86
CA SER A 135 -31.89 -18.36 -27.52
C SER A 135 -31.79 -19.54 -26.55
N THR A 136 -30.73 -19.60 -25.76
CA THR A 136 -30.83 -20.19 -24.43
C THR A 136 -30.55 -19.09 -23.42
N LEU A 137 -31.64 -18.53 -22.92
CA LEU A 137 -31.68 -17.63 -21.78
C LEU A 137 -31.07 -18.36 -20.57
N GLY A 138 -29.76 -18.23 -20.41
CA GLY A 138 -29.00 -18.71 -19.25
C GLY A 138 -29.23 -17.81 -18.05
N THR A 139 -30.46 -17.75 -17.53
CA THR A 139 -30.73 -17.33 -16.16
C THR A 139 -30.15 -18.38 -15.21
N ASN A 140 -28.94 -18.15 -14.73
CA ASN A 140 -28.44 -18.78 -13.51
C ASN A 140 -27.99 -17.68 -12.54
N ILE A 141 -28.98 -16.99 -11.96
CA ILE A 141 -28.77 -16.26 -10.71
C ILE A 141 -28.86 -17.29 -9.60
N LYS A 142 -27.75 -17.48 -8.85
CA LYS A 142 -27.76 -18.20 -7.58
C LYS A 142 -28.07 -17.20 -6.46
N ALA A 143 -29.13 -17.48 -5.70
CA ALA A 143 -29.28 -17.03 -4.32
C ALA A 143 -28.41 -17.90 -3.41
#